data_AF-L0BU84-F1
#
_entry.id   AF-L0BU84-F1
#
_cell.length_a   1.000
_cell.length_b   1.000
_cell.length_c   1.000
_cell.angle_alpha   90.00
_cell.angle_beta   90.00
_cell.angle_gamma   90.00
#
_symmetry.space_group_name_H-M   'P 1'
#
loop_
_entity.id
_entity.type
_entity.pdbx_description
1 polymer ?
#
loop_
_entity_poly.entity_id
_entity_poly.type
_entity_poly.pdbx_seq_one_letter_code
_entity_poly.pdbx_strand_id
1 'polypeptide(L)' 'VIRSLHSLGRLECAFCTETRPYNQGARLTAFEFVYEQIPATLIADSMAAAAMAHYGVS' A
#
# COMPACT_ATOMS: atom_id res chain seq x y z
N VAL A 1 4.68 -10.01 -5.30
CA VAL A 1 5.27 -8.91 -6.10
C VAL A 1 5.89 -7.82 -5.22
N ILE A 2 5.12 -7.13 -4.37
CA ILE A 2 5.63 -6.06 -3.48
C ILE A 2 6.87 -6.50 -2.68
N ARG A 3 6.81 -7.65 -1.99
CA ARG A 3 7.96 -8.22 -1.26
C ARG A 3 9.21 -8.40 -2.12
N SER A 4 9.04 -8.85 -3.36
CA SER A 4 10.15 -9.05 -4.30
C SER A 4 10.76 -7.73 -4.76
N LEU A 5 9.94 -6.70 -5.02
CA LEU A 5 10.43 -5.36 -5.33
C LEU A 5 11.16 -4.74 -4.13
N HIS A 6 10.62 -4.92 -2.92
CA HIS A 6 11.26 -4.49 -1.68
C HIS A 6 12.61 -5.17 -1.46
N SER A 7 12.69 -6.50 -1.61
CA SER A 7 13.96 -7.24 -1.46
C SER A 7 15.00 -6.88 -2.51
N LEU A 8 14.57 -6.41 -3.69
CA LEU A 8 15.46 -5.91 -4.75
C LEU A 8 15.83 -4.43 -4.58
N GLY A 9 15.31 -3.73 -3.56
CA GLY A 9 15.52 -2.29 -3.36
C GLY A 9 14.87 -1.43 -4.46
N ARG A 10 13.85 -1.95 -5.14
CA ARG A 10 13.16 -1.31 -6.28
C ARG A 10 11.76 -0.82 -5.95
N LEU A 11 11.38 -0.85 -4.68
CA LEU A 11 10.10 -0.33 -4.19
C LEU A 11 10.36 0.97 -3.44
N GLU A 12 9.84 2.08 -3.96
CA GLU A 12 9.91 3.38 -3.28
C GLU A 12 8.87 3.46 -2.16
N CYS A 13 7.60 3.18 -2.47
CA CYS A 13 6.50 3.15 -1.52
C CYS A 13 5.37 2.28 -2.06
N ALA A 14 4.69 1.53 -1.19
CA ALA A 14 3.46 0.81 -1.53
C ALA A 14 2.22 1.55 -0.99
N PHE A 15 1.21 1.73 -1.82
CA PHE A 15 -0.10 2.22 -1.36
C PHE A 15 -1.05 1.03 -1.17
N CYS A 16 -1.68 0.91 0.00
CA CYS A 16 -2.78 -0.03 0.22
C CYS A 16 -4.06 0.74 0.57
N THR A 17 -5.19 0.29 0.08
CA THR A 17 -6.49 0.84 0.46
C THR A 17 -7.01 0.16 1.71
N GLU A 18 -8.00 0.74 2.39
CA GLU A 18 -8.65 0.08 3.52
C GLU A 18 -9.43 -1.18 3.10
N THR A 19 -10.06 -1.16 1.92
CA THR A 19 -10.90 -2.22 1.36
C THR A 19 -12.15 -2.47 2.19
N ARG A 20 -13.08 -1.49 2.16
CA ARG A 20 -14.42 -1.59 2.73
C ARG A 20 -15.20 -2.76 2.09
N PRO A 21 -16.16 -3.37 2.81
CA PRO A 21 -16.55 -3.08 4.20
C PRO A 21 -15.72 -3.84 5.25
N TYR A 22 -14.91 -4.83 4.84
CA TYR A 22 -14.23 -5.75 5.77
C TYR A 22 -12.86 -5.25 6.25
N ASN A 23 -12.37 -4.16 5.66
CA ASN A 23 -11.14 -3.47 6.03
C ASN A 23 -9.90 -4.37 5.96
N GLN A 24 -9.84 -5.29 4.99
CA GLN A 24 -8.74 -6.26 4.93
C GLN A 24 -7.41 -5.58 4.63
N GLY A 25 -7.41 -4.54 3.80
CA GLY A 25 -6.19 -3.80 3.49
C GLY A 25 -5.67 -3.02 4.70
N ALA A 26 -6.56 -2.43 5.49
CA ALA A 26 -6.17 -1.78 6.75
C ALA A 26 -5.75 -2.76 7.85
N ARG A 27 -6.40 -3.94 7.96
CA ARG A 27 -6.18 -4.87 9.08
C ARG A 27 -5.07 -5.89 8.82
N LEU A 28 -4.93 -6.35 7.59
CA LEU A 28 -4.02 -7.44 7.22
C LEU A 28 -2.85 -6.90 6.41
N THR A 29 -3.12 -6.20 5.30
CA THR A 29 -2.06 -5.74 4.41
C THR A 29 -1.17 -4.68 5.06
N ALA A 30 -1.74 -3.67 5.70
CA ALA A 30 -0.97 -2.66 6.43
C ALA A 30 -0.17 -3.28 7.59
N PHE A 31 -0.72 -4.29 8.27
CA PHE A 31 -0.01 -5.04 9.31
C PHE A 31 1.22 -5.76 8.74
N GLU A 32 1.08 -6.49 7.63
CA GLU A 32 2.19 -7.18 6.96
C GLU A 32 3.28 -6.19 6.53
N PHE A 33 2.91 -5.04 5.97
CA PHE A 33 3.89 -4.02 5.57
C PHE A 33 4.67 -3.45 6.74
N VAL A 34 4.00 -3.14 7.86
CA VAL A 34 4.69 -2.68 9.07
C VAL A 34 5.59 -3.78 9.65
N TYR A 35 5.11 -5.01 9.72
CA TYR A 35 5.88 -6.14 10.24
C TYR A 35 7.16 -6.38 9.42
N GLU A 36 7.06 -6.31 8.09
CA GLU A 36 8.18 -6.55 7.17
C GLU A 36 9.02 -5.30 6.88
N GLN A 37 8.72 -4.17 7.55
CA GLN A 37 9.37 -2.88 7.34
C GLN A 37 9.34 -2.41 5.87
N ILE A 38 8.25 -2.73 5.17
CA ILE A 38 8.01 -2.28 3.80
C ILE A 38 7.51 -0.83 3.85
N PRO A 39 8.13 0.13 3.14
CA PRO A 39 7.65 1.50 3.09
C PRO A 39 6.27 1.52 2.43
N ALA A 40 5.25 1.93 3.18
CA ALA A 40 3.87 1.90 2.71
C ALA A 40 2.98 2.98 3.33
N THR A 41 1.92 3.35 2.62
CA THR A 41 0.87 4.29 3.06
C THR A 41 -0.51 3.66 2.89
N LEU A 42 -1.30 3.68 3.96
CA LEU A 42 -2.72 3.30 3.94
C LEU A 42 -3.58 4.49 3.48
N ILE A 43 -4.49 4.27 2.54
CA ILE A 43 -5.44 5.26 2.03
C ILE A 43 -6.88 4.75 2.10
N ALA A 44 -7.86 5.65 2.07
CA ALA A 44 -9.26 5.25 1.89
C ALA A 44 -9.49 4.73 0.46
N ASP A 45 -10.50 3.88 0.25
CA ASP A 45 -10.82 3.35 -1.08
C ASP A 45 -11.14 4.49 -2.08
N SER A 46 -11.80 5.54 -1.61
CA SER A 46 -12.15 6.74 -2.39
C SER A 46 -10.95 7.62 -2.77
N MET A 47 -9.78 7.40 -2.16
CA MET A 47 -8.56 8.15 -2.48
C MET A 47 -7.74 7.54 -3.61
N ALA A 48 -8.08 6.35 -4.11
CA ALA A 48 -7.29 5.64 -5.13
C ALA A 48 -7.04 6.51 -6.39
N ALA A 49 -8.09 7.19 -6.88
CA ALA A 49 -7.96 8.06 -8.05
C ALA A 49 -7.02 9.26 -7.80
N ALA A 50 -7.12 9.88 -6.62
CA ALA A 50 -6.23 10.98 -6.24
C ALA A 50 -4.79 10.49 -6.03
N ALA A 51 -4.60 9.28 -5.49
CA ALA A 51 -3.31 8.64 -5.33
C ALA A 51 -2.60 8.48 -6.69
N MET A 52 -3.30 7.95 -7.70
CA MET A 52 -2.76 7.81 -9.05
C MET A 52 -2.44 9.15 -9.70
N ALA A 53 -3.30 10.15 -9.56
CA ALA A 53 -3.10 11.46 -10.20
C ALA A 53 -1.99 12.30 -9.57
N HIS A 54 -1.80 12.23 -8.25
CA HIS A 54 -0.94 13.17 -7.52
C HIS A 54 0.31 12.55 -6.89
N TYR A 55 0.34 11.23 -6.69
CA TYR A 55 1.43 10.54 -5.98
C TYR A 55 2.20 9.56 -6.86
N GLY A 56 2.03 9.64 -8.19
CA GLY A 56 2.78 8.82 -9.13
C GLY A 56 2.53 7.32 -9.00
N VAL A 57 1.33 6.94 -8.54
CA VAL A 57 0.95 5.52 -8.46
C VAL A 57 0.66 5.01 -9.88
N SER A 58 1.64 4.32 -10.48
CA SER A 58 1.59 3.74 -11.83
C SER A 58 1.95 2.26 -11.84
#